data_AF-A0A316Q5U9-F1
#
_entry.id   AF-A0A316Q5U9-F1
#
_cell.length_a   1.000
_cell.length_b   1.000
_cell.length_c   1.000
_cell.angle_alpha   90.00
_cell.angle_beta   90.00
_cell.angle_gamma   90.00
#
_symmetry.space_group_name_H-M   'P 1'
#
loop_
_entity.id
_entity.type
_entity.pdbx_description
1 polymer ?
#
loop_
_entity_poly.entity_id
_entity_poly.type
_entity_poly.pdbx_seq_one_letter_code
_entity_poly.pdbx_strand_id
1 'polypeptide(L)'
;MLFTYFGGRHYTLESLYYGIVLAAMFVSVMIWFASYNIVMTTDKFLYIFGRTAPSVSLVLSMIMRLIPAFQKKILQIASARMCIGKAGDLGSKREKAENSMTVISALTSWALEGGIITADSMRSRGYGAGKRSSFAIYRFTRRDILLVLVMGLSMAAIIFCGTMGGMKYIPGEAAALSSVYTRAGLLIYVVFLATPTVINIMEAITWRILKSRI
;
A
#
# COMPACT_ATOMS: atom_id res chain seq x y z
N MET A 1 43.58 -5.31 -8.14
CA MET A 1 43.19 -4.77 -9.46
C MET A 1 41.74 -5.14 -9.80
N LEU A 2 40.77 -4.84 -8.93
CA LEU A 2 39.35 -5.23 -9.13
C LEU A 2 38.46 -4.06 -9.62
N PHE A 3 39.02 -2.86 -9.78
CA PHE A 3 38.27 -1.61 -10.01
C PHE A 3 38.69 -0.84 -11.27
N THR A 4 39.19 -1.54 -12.30
CA THR A 4 39.39 -0.99 -13.65
C THR A 4 38.59 -1.85 -14.60
N TYR A 5 37.27 -1.64 -14.65
CA TYR A 5 36.44 -2.40 -15.57
C TYR A 5 35.54 -1.44 -16.36
N PHE A 6 36.02 -1.19 -17.58
CA PHE A 6 35.45 -0.41 -18.69
C PHE A 6 35.92 1.05 -18.84
N GLY A 7 36.91 1.24 -19.72
CA GLY A 7 37.22 2.53 -20.36
C GLY A 7 38.42 3.32 -19.83
N GLY A 8 39.26 2.74 -18.97
CA GLY A 8 40.48 3.41 -18.46
C GLY A 8 40.23 4.47 -17.37
N ARG A 9 39.00 4.59 -16.86
CA ARG A 9 38.66 5.52 -15.77
C ARG A 9 38.87 4.85 -14.41
N HIS A 10 39.68 5.46 -13.56
CA HIS A 10 39.91 4.98 -12.19
C HIS A 10 38.62 5.05 -11.37
N TYR A 11 38.26 3.95 -10.73
CA TYR A 11 37.19 3.93 -9.74
C TYR A 11 37.65 4.66 -8.48
N THR A 12 37.01 5.77 -8.15
CA THR A 12 37.32 6.57 -6.96
C THR A 12 36.53 6.06 -5.76
N LEU A 13 37.08 6.15 -4.55
CA LEU A 13 36.36 5.78 -3.33
C LEU A 13 35.07 6.60 -3.17
N GLU A 14 35.06 7.83 -3.67
CA GLU A 14 33.87 8.68 -3.71
C GLU A 14 32.71 8.02 -4.44
N SER A 15 32.94 7.42 -5.62
CA SER A 15 31.88 6.78 -6.41
C SER A 15 31.28 5.56 -5.70
N LEU A 16 32.08 4.85 -4.90
CA LEU A 16 31.59 3.78 -4.03
C LEU A 16 30.66 4.32 -2.94
N TYR A 17 31.05 5.39 -2.25
CA TYR A 17 30.21 6.03 -1.23
C TYR A 17 28.89 6.56 -1.82
N TYR A 18 28.94 7.18 -3.00
CA TYR A 18 27.73 7.59 -3.72
C TYR A 18 26.82 6.40 -4.04
N GLY A 19 27.40 5.29 -4.50
CA GLY A 19 26.66 4.05 -4.77
C GLY A 19 25.97 3.48 -3.53
N ILE A 20 26.67 3.44 -2.40
CA ILE A 20 26.12 2.97 -1.11
C ILE A 20 24.96 3.86 -0.65
N VAL A 21 25.12 5.18 -0.74
CA VAL A 21 24.08 6.14 -0.32
C VAL A 21 22.85 6.01 -1.21
N LEU A 22 23.03 5.92 -2.53
CA LEU A 22 21.93 5.75 -3.46
C LEU A 22 21.21 4.42 -3.26
N ALA A 23 21.95 3.33 -3.00
CA ALA A 23 21.37 2.04 -2.64
C ALA A 23 20.56 2.12 -1.33
N ALA A 24 21.07 2.80 -0.30
CA ALA A 24 20.36 3.01 0.95
C ALA A 24 19.07 3.82 0.77
N MET A 25 19.11 4.90 -0.02
CA MET A 25 17.92 5.67 -0.39
C MET A 25 16.89 4.78 -1.10
N PHE A 26 17.31 3.98 -2.08
CA PHE A 26 16.42 3.09 -2.80
C PHE A 26 15.76 2.05 -1.89
N VAL A 27 16.54 1.39 -1.02
CA VAL A 27 16.02 0.43 -0.04
C VAL A 27 15.02 1.10 0.92
N SER A 28 15.29 2.33 1.37
CA SER A 28 14.36 3.06 2.24
C SER A 28 13.00 3.30 1.58
N VAL A 29 13.00 3.66 0.30
CA VAL A 29 11.76 3.86 -0.49
C VAL A 29 11.01 2.53 -0.66
N MET A 30 11.73 1.43 -0.92
CA MET A 30 11.10 0.11 -1.01
C MET A 30 10.46 -0.32 0.31
N ILE A 31 11.14 -0.13 1.44
CA ILE A 31 10.59 -0.44 2.78
C ILE A 31 9.36 0.41 3.07
N TRP A 32 9.38 1.68 2.68
CA TRP A 32 8.23 2.56 2.82
C TRP A 32 7.01 2.06 2.03
N PHE A 33 7.20 1.66 0.76
CA PHE A 33 6.13 1.05 -0.04
C PHE A 33 5.63 -0.28 0.52
N ALA A 34 6.52 -1.13 1.03
CA ALA A 34 6.15 -2.39 1.67
C ALA A 34 5.30 -2.15 2.93
N SER A 35 5.72 -1.20 3.77
CA SER A 35 4.98 -0.79 4.97
C SER A 35 3.60 -0.23 4.62
N TYR A 36 3.54 0.60 3.57
CA TYR A 36 2.28 1.12 3.04
C TYR A 36 1.35 -0.01 2.58
N ASN A 37 1.85 -1.01 1.84
CA ASN A 37 1.03 -2.11 1.33
C ASN A 37 0.43 -2.98 2.45
N ILE A 38 1.18 -3.20 3.54
CA ILE A 38 0.71 -3.97 4.70
C ILE A 38 -0.35 -3.18 5.49
N VAL A 39 -0.12 -1.88 5.71
CA VAL A 39 -1.02 -1.06 6.54
C VAL A 39 -2.28 -0.65 5.78
N MET A 40 -2.15 -0.34 4.49
CA MET A 40 -3.21 0.20 3.67
C MET A 40 -3.98 -0.91 2.95
N THR A 41 -4.97 -1.45 3.64
CA THR A 41 -5.90 -2.41 3.05
C THR A 41 -6.89 -1.73 2.11
N THR A 42 -7.42 -2.52 1.17
CA THR A 42 -8.49 -2.10 0.26
C THR A 42 -9.64 -1.37 0.97
N ASP A 43 -10.09 -1.88 2.11
CA ASP A 43 -11.22 -1.30 2.85
C ASP A 43 -10.90 0.08 3.42
N LYS A 44 -9.64 0.32 3.83
CA LYS A 44 -9.17 1.64 4.28
C LYS A 44 -9.09 2.63 3.12
N PHE A 45 -8.63 2.18 1.95
CA PHE A 45 -8.63 3.00 0.75
C PHE A 45 -10.07 3.41 0.38
N LEU A 46 -10.99 2.46 0.38
CA LEU A 46 -12.41 2.71 0.13
C LEU A 46 -13.04 3.69 1.12
N TYR A 47 -12.64 3.62 2.39
CA TYR A 47 -13.09 4.56 3.41
C TYR A 47 -12.62 6.00 3.13
N ILE A 48 -11.34 6.20 2.81
CA ILE A 48 -10.78 7.54 2.54
C ILE A 48 -11.43 8.18 1.32
N PHE A 49 -11.56 7.43 0.22
CA PHE A 49 -12.16 7.94 -1.03
C PHE A 49 -13.70 7.89 -1.03
N GLY A 50 -14.32 7.18 -0.08
CA GLY A 50 -15.77 7.00 0.02
C GLY A 50 -16.52 8.29 0.32
N ARG A 51 -15.90 9.23 1.03
CA ARG A 51 -16.50 10.51 1.38
C ARG A 51 -16.31 11.58 0.32
N THR A 52 -15.15 11.60 -0.36
CA THR A 52 -14.82 12.59 -1.41
C THR A 52 -15.41 12.23 -2.77
N ALA A 53 -15.46 10.94 -3.12
CA ALA A 53 -15.97 10.46 -4.40
C ALA A 53 -16.78 9.15 -4.22
N PRO A 54 -18.05 9.23 -3.78
CA PRO A 54 -18.86 8.06 -3.43
C PRO A 54 -19.10 7.11 -4.61
N SER A 55 -19.18 7.62 -5.84
CA SER A 55 -19.33 6.80 -7.05
C SER A 55 -18.08 5.95 -7.32
N VAL A 56 -16.88 6.52 -7.15
CA VAL A 56 -15.60 5.82 -7.36
C VAL A 56 -15.39 4.76 -6.28
N SER A 57 -15.64 5.11 -5.02
CA SER A 57 -15.54 4.16 -3.91
C SER A 57 -16.52 2.99 -4.07
N LEU A 58 -17.74 3.24 -4.56
CA LEU A 58 -18.69 2.16 -4.81
C LEU A 58 -18.21 1.20 -5.92
N VAL A 59 -17.74 1.74 -7.04
CA VAL A 59 -17.20 0.91 -8.13
C VAL A 59 -16.00 0.09 -7.65
N LEU A 60 -15.09 0.73 -6.91
CA LEU A 60 -13.92 0.05 -6.37
C LEU A 60 -14.30 -1.03 -5.34
N SER A 61 -15.28 -0.76 -4.48
CA SER A 61 -15.81 -1.75 -3.51
C SER A 61 -16.40 -2.94 -4.24
N MET A 62 -17.13 -2.69 -5.33
CA MET A 62 -17.71 -3.73 -6.16
C MET A 62 -16.64 -4.56 -6.86
N ILE A 63 -15.61 -3.93 -7.44
CA ILE A 63 -14.48 -4.63 -8.06
C ILE A 63 -13.78 -5.54 -7.04
N MET A 64 -13.52 -5.03 -5.84
CA MET A 64 -12.82 -5.77 -4.80
C MET A 64 -13.60 -6.99 -4.28
N ARG A 65 -14.93 -6.92 -4.30
CA ARG A 65 -15.80 -8.09 -4.08
C ARG A 65 -15.83 -9.03 -5.30
N LEU A 66 -15.75 -8.49 -6.50
CA LEU A 66 -15.85 -9.23 -7.76
C LEU A 66 -14.61 -10.10 -8.01
N ILE A 67 -13.41 -9.61 -7.66
CA ILE A 67 -12.14 -10.34 -7.81
C ILE A 67 -12.19 -11.75 -7.18
N PRO A 68 -12.47 -11.92 -5.87
CA PRO A 68 -12.52 -13.24 -5.26
C PRO A 68 -13.68 -14.10 -5.80
N ALA A 69 -14.80 -13.47 -6.20
CA ALA A 69 -15.91 -14.18 -6.83
C ALA A 69 -15.50 -14.76 -8.21
N PHE A 70 -14.76 -13.98 -9.01
CA PHE A 70 -14.25 -14.42 -10.31
C PHE A 70 -13.22 -15.53 -10.16
N GLN A 71 -12.29 -15.43 -9.20
CA GLN A 71 -11.33 -16.50 -8.92
C GLN A 71 -12.03 -17.82 -8.56
N LYS A 72 -13.01 -17.78 -7.65
CA LYS A 72 -13.81 -18.96 -7.29
C LYS A 72 -14.56 -19.54 -8.49
N LYS A 73 -15.15 -18.67 -9.32
CA LYS A 73 -15.91 -19.11 -10.50
C LYS A 73 -15.01 -19.71 -11.57
N ILE A 74 -13.83 -19.13 -11.82
CA ILE A 74 -12.82 -19.69 -12.73
C ILE A 74 -12.44 -21.09 -12.28
N LEU A 75 -12.15 -21.29 -10.98
CA LEU A 75 -11.80 -22.59 -10.44
C LEU A 75 -12.94 -23.61 -10.60
N GLN A 76 -14.19 -23.22 -10.35
CA GLN A 76 -15.36 -24.09 -10.56
C GLN A 76 -15.55 -24.48 -12.03
N ILE A 77 -15.40 -23.54 -12.96
CA ILE A 77 -15.52 -23.81 -14.40
C ILE A 77 -14.37 -24.71 -14.84
N ALA A 78 -13.15 -24.43 -14.38
CA ALA A 78 -11.97 -25.25 -14.67
C ALA A 78 -12.12 -26.68 -14.14
N SER A 79 -12.57 -26.85 -12.89
CA SER A 79 -12.77 -28.18 -12.30
C SER A 79 -13.88 -28.96 -13.01
N ALA A 80 -14.99 -28.31 -13.38
CA ALA A 80 -16.06 -28.94 -14.14
C ALA A 80 -15.57 -29.44 -15.51
N ARG A 81 -14.70 -28.67 -16.18
CA ARG A 81 -14.11 -29.06 -17.45
C ARG A 81 -13.13 -30.21 -17.30
N MET A 82 -12.31 -30.20 -16.25
CA MET A 82 -11.41 -31.31 -15.92
C MET A 82 -12.17 -32.63 -15.72
N CYS A 83 -13.34 -32.61 -15.07
CA CYS A 83 -14.20 -33.79 -14.91
C CYS A 83 -14.72 -34.37 -16.23
N ILE A 84 -14.82 -33.55 -17.28
CA ILE A 84 -15.26 -33.96 -18.64
C ILE A 84 -14.03 -34.30 -19.52
N GLY A 85 -12.83 -34.34 -18.94
CA GLY A 85 -11.59 -34.66 -19.64
C GLY A 85 -11.03 -33.52 -20.51
N LYS A 86 -11.60 -32.31 -20.43
CA LYS A 86 -11.08 -31.12 -21.12
C LYS A 86 -10.32 -30.27 -20.11
N ALA A 87 -9.02 -30.02 -20.35
CA ALA A 87 -8.06 -29.35 -19.44
C ALA A 87 -7.15 -30.27 -18.59
N GLY A 88 -6.68 -31.38 -19.16
CA GLY A 88 -5.54 -32.12 -18.59
C GLY A 88 -4.21 -31.40 -18.83
N ASP A 89 -3.22 -31.63 -17.96
CA ASP A 89 -1.87 -31.05 -18.10
C ASP A 89 -1.09 -31.63 -19.31
N LEU A 90 -1.55 -32.76 -19.85
CA LEU A 90 -0.99 -33.46 -21.01
C LEU A 90 -1.35 -32.84 -22.38
N GLY A 91 -2.19 -31.79 -22.44
CA GLY A 91 -2.62 -31.17 -23.71
C GLY A 91 -1.56 -30.27 -24.37
N SER A 92 -1.63 -30.14 -25.70
CA SER A 92 -0.78 -29.22 -26.48
C SER A 92 -1.01 -27.75 -26.06
N LYS A 93 -0.02 -26.86 -26.27
CA LYS A 93 -0.16 -25.41 -25.97
C LYS A 93 -1.40 -24.79 -26.62
N ARG A 94 -1.75 -25.25 -27.83
CA ARG A 94 -2.95 -24.81 -28.56
C ARG A 94 -4.25 -25.23 -27.85
N GLU A 95 -4.31 -26.46 -27.38
CA GLU A 95 -5.47 -27.00 -26.66
C GLU A 95 -5.66 -26.29 -25.30
N LYS A 96 -4.56 -25.98 -24.60
CA LYS A 96 -4.60 -25.18 -23.36
C LYS A 96 -5.16 -23.77 -23.63
N ALA A 97 -4.82 -23.15 -24.76
CA ALA A 97 -5.34 -21.85 -25.16
C ALA A 97 -6.83 -21.89 -25.50
N GLU A 98 -7.27 -22.84 -26.33
CA GLU A 98 -8.68 -23.04 -26.68
C GLU A 98 -9.56 -23.32 -25.45
N ASN A 99 -9.04 -24.12 -24.52
CA ASN A 99 -9.69 -24.39 -23.26
C ASN A 99 -9.82 -23.13 -22.39
N SER A 100 -8.74 -22.35 -22.27
CA SER A 100 -8.74 -21.09 -21.51
C SER A 100 -9.72 -20.07 -22.10
N MET A 101 -9.79 -19.97 -23.43
CA MET A 101 -10.76 -19.10 -24.12
C MET A 101 -12.20 -19.50 -23.78
N THR A 102 -12.48 -20.81 -23.72
CA THR A 102 -13.82 -21.29 -23.35
C THR A 102 -14.16 -20.98 -21.89
N VAL A 103 -13.19 -21.11 -20.97
CA VAL A 103 -13.37 -20.74 -19.55
C VAL A 103 -13.67 -19.24 -19.43
N ILE A 104 -12.93 -18.39 -20.15
CA ILE A 104 -13.12 -16.94 -20.15
C ILE A 104 -14.48 -16.56 -20.73
N SER A 105 -14.89 -17.20 -21.83
CA SER A 105 -16.21 -16.97 -22.43
C SER A 105 -17.35 -17.31 -21.45
N ALA A 106 -17.30 -18.50 -20.83
CA ALA A 106 -18.28 -18.91 -19.83
C ALA A 106 -18.28 -17.99 -18.59
N LEU A 107 -17.11 -17.57 -18.12
CA LEU A 107 -16.98 -16.62 -17.02
C LEU A 107 -17.60 -15.26 -17.38
N THR A 108 -17.41 -14.79 -18.61
CA THR A 108 -17.95 -13.52 -19.09
C THR A 108 -19.47 -13.54 -19.10
N SER A 109 -20.09 -14.61 -19.62
CA SER A 109 -21.55 -14.78 -19.57
C SER A 109 -22.06 -14.74 -18.13
N TRP A 110 -21.41 -15.48 -17.22
CA TRP A 110 -21.78 -15.47 -15.80
C TRP A 110 -21.60 -14.09 -15.14
N ALA A 111 -20.53 -13.37 -15.49
CA ALA A 111 -20.25 -12.04 -14.96
C ALA A 111 -21.29 -11.01 -15.44
N LEU A 112 -21.71 -11.07 -16.71
CA LEU A 112 -22.72 -10.16 -17.27
C LEU A 112 -24.09 -10.43 -16.65
N GLU A 113 -24.48 -11.70 -16.53
CA GLU A 113 -25.73 -12.11 -15.88
C GLU A 113 -25.77 -11.65 -14.41
N GLY A 114 -24.70 -11.93 -13.65
CA GLY A 114 -24.57 -11.49 -12.27
C GLY A 114 -24.55 -9.96 -12.12
N GLY A 115 -23.98 -9.25 -13.09
CA GLY A 115 -23.99 -7.78 -13.15
C GLY A 115 -25.40 -7.21 -13.31
N ILE A 116 -26.20 -7.77 -14.23
CA ILE A 116 -27.60 -7.38 -14.45
C ILE A 116 -28.43 -7.61 -13.18
N ILE A 117 -28.33 -8.80 -12.58
CA ILE A 117 -29.06 -9.14 -11.34
C ILE A 117 -28.66 -8.20 -10.19
N THR A 118 -27.36 -7.90 -10.06
CA THR A 118 -26.87 -6.97 -9.02
C THR A 118 -27.40 -5.55 -9.25
N ALA A 119 -27.42 -5.07 -10.50
CA ALA A 119 -27.94 -3.75 -10.84
C ALA A 119 -29.44 -3.63 -10.55
N ASP A 120 -30.23 -4.64 -10.89
CA ASP A 120 -31.67 -4.64 -10.62
C ASP A 120 -31.98 -4.75 -9.11
N SER A 121 -31.21 -5.55 -8.38
CA SER A 121 -31.27 -5.60 -6.91
C SER A 121 -30.90 -4.26 -6.26
N MET A 122 -29.91 -3.55 -6.81
CA MET A 122 -29.57 -2.21 -6.34
C MET A 122 -30.70 -1.22 -6.63
N ARG A 123 -31.29 -1.27 -7.82
CA ARG A 123 -32.40 -0.39 -8.21
C ARG A 123 -33.65 -0.62 -7.34
N SER A 124 -34.02 -1.87 -7.08
CA SER A 124 -35.17 -2.20 -6.20
C SER A 124 -34.96 -1.75 -4.75
N ARG A 125 -33.70 -1.70 -4.27
CA ARG A 125 -33.32 -1.13 -2.96
C ARG A 125 -33.26 0.41 -2.95
N GLY A 126 -33.68 1.08 -4.02
CA GLY A 126 -33.71 2.54 -4.10
C GLY A 126 -32.36 3.17 -4.41
N TYR A 127 -31.42 2.42 -5.01
CA TYR A 127 -30.15 2.99 -5.45
C TYR A 127 -30.38 4.10 -6.49
N GLY A 128 -30.03 5.34 -6.12
CA GLY A 128 -30.21 6.53 -6.97
C GLY A 128 -31.48 7.34 -6.70
N ALA A 129 -32.35 6.92 -5.78
CA ALA A 129 -33.61 7.62 -5.48
C ALA A 129 -33.46 8.86 -4.57
N GLY A 130 -32.33 9.04 -3.89
CA GLY A 130 -32.15 10.15 -2.94
C GLY A 130 -30.70 10.43 -2.54
N LYS A 131 -30.52 11.37 -1.60
CA LYS A 131 -29.21 11.72 -1.03
C LYS A 131 -28.59 10.53 -0.32
N ARG A 132 -27.32 10.25 -0.59
CA ARG A 132 -26.61 9.11 0.02
C ARG A 132 -26.01 9.48 1.37
N SER A 133 -26.17 8.60 2.35
CA SER A 133 -25.38 8.58 3.58
C SER A 133 -24.19 7.64 3.41
N SER A 134 -23.01 8.03 3.89
CA SER A 134 -21.82 7.16 3.93
C SER A 134 -21.78 6.45 5.28
N PHE A 135 -21.77 5.12 5.27
CA PHE A 135 -21.52 4.32 6.46
C PHE A 135 -20.04 3.98 6.54
N ALA A 136 -19.43 4.27 7.68
CA ALA A 136 -18.06 3.91 7.97
C ALA A 136 -17.89 3.52 9.44
N ILE A 137 -17.07 2.50 9.68
CA ILE A 137 -16.82 1.97 11.02
C ILE A 137 -15.72 2.80 11.74
N TYR A 138 -14.92 3.57 10.99
CA TYR A 138 -13.85 4.40 11.53
C TYR A 138 -14.40 5.68 12.18
N ARG A 139 -14.00 5.94 13.42
CA ARG A 139 -14.33 7.16 14.15
C ARG A 139 -13.05 7.88 14.55
N PHE A 140 -12.96 9.16 14.21
CA PHE A 140 -11.85 10.00 14.66
C PHE A 140 -11.98 10.29 16.15
N THR A 141 -11.01 9.81 16.93
CA THR A 141 -10.94 10.03 18.37
C THR A 141 -10.04 11.22 18.68
N ARG A 142 -10.23 11.84 19.85
CA ARG A 142 -9.37 12.94 20.34
C ARG A 142 -7.88 12.57 20.38
N ARG A 143 -7.56 11.29 20.64
CA ARG A 143 -6.20 10.74 20.61
C ARG A 143 -5.60 10.81 19.21
N ASP A 144 -6.37 10.44 18.19
CA ASP A 144 -5.94 10.48 16.80
C ASP A 144 -5.64 11.91 16.35
N ILE A 145 -6.47 12.88 16.79
CA ILE A 145 -6.25 14.31 16.51
C ILE A 145 -4.93 14.79 17.13
N LEU A 146 -4.65 14.43 18.38
CA LEU A 146 -3.40 14.78 19.05
C LEU A 146 -2.20 14.18 18.33
N LEU A 147 -2.28 12.91 17.92
CA LEU A 147 -1.22 12.24 17.17
C LEU A 147 -0.94 12.92 15.82
N VAL A 148 -1.99 13.23 15.06
CA VAL A 148 -1.86 13.96 13.79
C VAL A 148 -1.24 15.34 14.00
N LEU A 149 -1.60 16.05 15.06
CA LEU A 149 -1.00 17.34 15.40
C LEU A 149 0.49 17.21 15.73
N VAL A 150 0.87 16.27 16.59
CA VAL A 150 2.29 16.06 16.97
C VAL A 150 3.12 15.66 15.76
N MET A 151 2.64 14.74 14.93
CA MET A 151 3.33 14.33 13.69
C MET A 151 3.39 15.46 12.65
N GLY A 152 2.32 16.26 12.53
CA GLY A 152 2.28 17.41 11.63
C GLY A 152 3.22 18.54 12.05
N LEU A 153 3.26 18.88 13.34
CA LEU A 153 4.14 19.91 13.89
C LEU A 153 5.61 19.52 13.80
N SER A 154 5.94 18.26 14.12
CA SER A 154 7.31 17.75 13.98
C SER A 154 7.77 17.75 12.52
N MET A 155 6.90 17.37 11.58
CA MET A 155 7.19 17.49 10.14
C MET A 155 7.44 18.94 9.71
N ALA A 156 6.59 19.87 10.13
CA ALA A 156 6.74 21.30 9.82
C ALA A 156 8.06 21.86 10.38
N ALA A 157 8.43 21.47 11.61
CA ALA A 157 9.68 21.88 12.23
C ALA A 157 10.91 21.32 11.50
N ILE A 158 10.86 20.08 11.00
CA ILE A 158 11.93 19.50 10.17
C ILE A 158 12.11 20.30 8.87
N ILE A 159 11.00 20.63 8.19
CA ILE A 159 11.02 21.43 6.94
C ILE A 159 11.62 22.82 7.23
N PHE A 160 11.19 23.46 8.32
CA PHE A 160 11.72 24.76 8.73
C PHE A 160 13.24 24.72 8.97
N CYS A 161 13.72 23.73 9.74
CA CYS A 161 15.16 23.51 9.95
C CYS A 161 15.91 23.24 8.63
N GLY A 162 15.28 22.52 7.68
CA GLY A 162 15.84 22.28 6.35
C GLY A 162 16.00 23.56 5.51
N THR A 163 14.98 24.43 5.50
CA THR A 163 15.03 25.71 4.75
C THR A 163 16.04 26.70 5.30
N MET A 164 16.34 26.64 6.60
CA MET A 164 17.38 27.43 7.28
C MET A 164 18.80 26.86 7.07
N GLY A 165 18.97 25.89 6.15
CA GLY A 165 20.27 25.31 5.79
C GLY A 165 20.68 24.08 6.60
N GLY A 166 19.82 23.58 7.48
CA GLY A 166 20.15 22.52 8.45
C GLY A 166 20.23 21.09 7.90
N MET A 167 20.01 20.84 6.60
CA MET A 167 19.95 19.48 6.04
C MET A 167 20.51 19.38 4.61
N LYS A 168 21.61 20.06 4.31
CA LYS A 168 22.26 19.96 3.00
C LYS A 168 23.14 18.70 2.96
N TYR A 169 22.70 17.69 2.22
CA TYR A 169 23.50 16.48 1.99
C TYR A 169 24.47 16.73 0.83
N ILE A 170 25.68 17.21 1.15
CA ILE A 170 26.82 17.20 0.24
C ILE A 170 27.77 16.10 0.73
N PRO A 171 27.83 14.94 0.06
CA PRO A 171 28.79 13.90 0.43
C PRO A 171 30.22 14.41 0.20
N GLY A 172 31.00 14.49 1.29
CA GLY A 172 32.35 15.05 1.32
C GLY A 172 32.53 16.15 2.37
N GLU A 173 31.47 16.90 2.66
CA GLU A 173 31.42 17.73 3.87
C GLU A 173 30.69 16.92 4.94
N ALA A 174 31.40 16.50 5.98
CA ALA A 174 30.75 15.93 7.16
C ALA A 174 29.66 16.92 7.57
N ALA A 175 28.38 16.54 7.43
CA ALA A 175 27.24 17.38 7.73
C ALA A 175 27.56 18.12 9.03
N ALA A 176 27.83 19.41 8.93
CA ALA A 176 28.52 20.10 10.01
C ALA A 176 27.57 20.13 11.21
N LEU A 177 27.77 19.18 12.14
CA LEU A 177 27.07 19.09 13.42
C LEU A 177 27.30 20.34 14.29
N SER A 178 28.10 21.29 13.80
CA SER A 178 28.33 22.60 14.38
C SER A 178 27.06 23.45 14.42
N SER A 179 26.19 23.38 13.40
CA SER A 179 24.98 24.20 13.35
C SER A 179 23.91 23.70 14.33
N VAL A 180 23.41 24.62 15.16
CA VAL A 180 22.34 24.35 16.14
C VAL A 180 21.08 23.82 15.44
N TYR A 181 20.80 24.31 14.23
CA TYR A 181 19.64 23.90 13.43
C TYR A 181 19.73 22.46 12.93
N THR A 182 20.93 21.97 12.60
CA THR A 182 21.15 20.57 12.18
C THR A 182 20.93 19.62 13.36
N ARG A 183 21.45 19.95 14.54
CA ARG A 183 21.25 19.15 15.76
C ARG A 183 19.79 19.12 16.18
N ALA A 184 19.13 20.28 16.18
CA ALA A 184 17.70 20.39 16.50
C ALA A 184 16.84 19.62 15.50
N GLY A 185 17.09 19.76 14.20
CA GLY A 185 16.39 19.03 13.14
C GLY A 185 16.54 17.51 13.28
N LEU A 186 17.75 17.02 13.60
CA LEU A 186 18.01 15.60 13.81
C LEU A 186 17.26 15.06 15.04
N LEU A 187 17.25 15.80 16.15
CA LEU A 187 16.48 15.40 17.35
C LEU A 187 14.98 15.33 17.06
N ILE A 188 14.43 16.31 16.35
CA ILE A 188 13.01 16.33 15.97
C ILE A 188 12.70 15.16 15.02
N TYR A 189 13.60 14.85 14.09
CA TYR A 189 13.46 13.71 13.18
C TYR A 189 13.46 12.37 13.92
N VAL A 190 14.32 12.20 14.93
CA VAL A 190 14.30 11.00 15.80
C VAL A 190 12.98 10.88 16.54
N VAL A 191 12.45 11.97 17.09
CA VAL A 191 11.14 11.99 17.76
C VAL A 191 10.01 11.63 16.78
N PHE A 192 10.04 12.16 15.56
CA PHE A 192 9.06 11.84 14.52
C PHE A 192 9.05 10.35 14.18
N LEU A 193 10.23 9.75 13.99
CA LEU A 193 10.35 8.30 13.71
C LEU A 193 9.98 7.42 14.91
N ALA A 194 10.24 7.87 16.14
CA ALA A 194 9.93 7.12 17.36
C ALA A 194 8.42 7.11 17.69
N THR A 195 7.66 8.11 17.23
CA THR A 195 6.24 8.24 17.55
C THR A 195 5.41 6.99 17.17
N PRO A 196 5.44 6.48 15.92
CA PRO A 196 4.66 5.29 15.56
C PRO A 196 5.17 4.00 16.24
N THR A 197 6.47 3.88 16.49
CA THR A 197 7.04 2.69 17.12
C THR A 197 6.66 2.60 18.59
N VAL A 198 6.70 3.71 19.32
CA VAL A 198 6.27 3.80 20.72
C VAL A 198 4.79 3.42 20.86
N ILE A 199 3.92 3.92 19.97
CA ILE A 199 2.48 3.58 19.99
C ILE A 199 2.28 2.08 19.81
N ASN A 200 2.91 1.49 18.81
CA ASN A 200 2.77 0.06 18.52
C ASN A 200 3.28 -0.81 19.70
N ILE A 201 4.39 -0.41 20.34
CA ILE A 201 4.92 -1.10 21.53
C ILE A 201 3.95 -0.96 22.71
N MET A 202 3.42 0.24 22.97
CA MET A 202 2.46 0.47 24.05
C MET A 202 1.18 -0.36 23.87
N GLU A 203 0.66 -0.43 22.65
CA GLU A 203 -0.49 -1.28 22.33
C GLU A 203 -0.18 -2.77 22.52
N ALA A 204 1.00 -3.22 22.07
CA ALA A 204 1.43 -4.61 22.25
C ALA A 204 1.58 -4.99 23.74
N ILE A 205 2.12 -4.10 24.57
CA ILE A 205 2.23 -4.31 26.03
C ILE A 205 0.83 -4.37 26.66
N THR A 206 -0.03 -3.41 26.33
CA THR A 206 -1.40 -3.34 26.86
C THR A 206 -2.18 -4.61 26.50
N TRP A 207 -2.06 -5.09 25.26
CA TRP A 207 -2.68 -6.34 24.81
C TRP A 207 -2.20 -7.55 25.60
N ARG A 208 -0.88 -7.65 25.87
CA ARG A 208 -0.32 -8.75 26.68
C ARG A 208 -0.85 -8.73 28.12
N ILE A 209 -0.96 -7.56 28.74
CA ILE A 209 -1.48 -7.40 30.10
C ILE A 209 -2.98 -7.78 30.17
N LEU A 210 -3.76 -7.38 29.16
CA LEU A 210 -5.18 -7.73 29.08
C LEU A 210 -5.37 -9.24 28.88
N LYS A 211 -4.56 -9.87 28.02
CA LYS A 211 -4.61 -11.32 27.78
C LYS A 211 -4.21 -12.14 29.01
N SER A 212 -3.29 -11.66 29.85
CA SER A 212 -2.90 -12.36 31.09
C SER A 212 -3.91 -12.22 32.23
N ARG A 213 -4.91 -11.33 32.10
CA ARG A 213 -5.96 -11.11 33.10
C ARG A 213 -7.23 -11.93 32.80
N ILE A 214 -7.29 -12.59 31.64
CA ILE A 214 -8.34 -13.54 31.24
C ILE A 214 -7.84 -14.94 31.58
#